data_AF-A0A8T0BF97-F1
#
_entry.id   AF-A0A8T0BF97-F1
#
_cell.length_a   1.000
_cell.length_b   1.000
_cell.length_c   1.000
_cell.angle_alpha   90.00
_cell.angle_beta   90.00
_cell.angle_gamma   90.00
#
_symmetry.space_group_name_H-M   'P 1'
#
loop_
_entity.id
_entity.type
_entity.pdbx_description
1 polymer ?
#
loop_
_entity_poly.entity_id
_entity_poly.type
_entity_poly.pdbx_seq_one_letter_code
_entity_poly.pdbx_strand_id
1 'polypeptide(L)'
;MKMAAPLFRFFGKVSRQLTPPWVSSRPLIRHISSPAAGFPPLQTYTEEEAMMRDSVKKYAEERIAPFVSKMDENSGYKGITCFIVDRDTEGLHIGKKENKLGLRASSTCALAFDNVKVSEKNVLGEVGQGYKYAIGMLNEGRIGIAAQMLGLAQGCFDHTVPYTKQRVQFGKRIFDFQAMQHQISHVATQLEAARLLTYNAARLREAGRPFIKEACMAKYFSSEVATLTTSKCIEWMGGVGFTKDYPIEKYYRDCKIGTIYEGTTNIQLSTIAKYIGQEYDS
;
A
#
# COMPACT_ATOMS: atom_id res chain seq x y z
N MET A 1 28.72 -8.04 -8.08
CA MET A 1 29.28 -8.30 -6.74
C MET A 1 28.18 -8.93 -5.88
N LYS A 2 28.42 -10.07 -5.21
CA LYS A 2 27.38 -10.78 -4.43
C LYS A 2 27.33 -10.21 -3.00
N MET A 3 26.15 -9.88 -2.48
CA MET A 3 25.93 -9.76 -1.04
C MET A 3 25.06 -10.93 -0.58
N ALA A 4 25.60 -11.75 0.32
CA ALA A 4 24.89 -12.85 0.96
C ALA A 4 24.73 -12.54 2.45
N ALA A 5 23.55 -12.82 3.01
CA ALA A 5 23.27 -12.69 4.43
C ALA A 5 23.39 -14.06 5.14
N PRO A 6 24.06 -14.14 6.30
CA PRO A 6 23.89 -15.21 7.27
C PRO A 6 22.97 -14.75 8.43
N LEU A 7 22.40 -15.56 9.32
CA LEU A 7 21.90 -16.95 9.41
C LEU A 7 21.85 -17.28 10.91
N PHE A 8 20.78 -17.94 11.38
CA PHE A 8 20.72 -18.73 12.64
C PHE A 8 20.87 -18.02 14.03
N ARG A 9 20.41 -18.57 15.18
CA ARG A 9 19.25 -19.45 15.55
C ARG A 9 19.14 -19.51 17.11
N PHE A 10 18.10 -20.19 17.63
CA PHE A 10 17.98 -20.89 18.93
C PHE A 10 17.32 -20.25 20.20
N PHE A 11 16.17 -20.86 20.57
CA PHE A 11 15.68 -21.32 21.89
C PHE A 11 15.15 -20.38 23.00
N GLY A 12 14.06 -20.84 23.63
CA GLY A 12 13.42 -20.29 24.84
C GLY A 12 11.91 -20.61 24.94
N LYS A 13 11.50 -21.54 25.83
CA LYS A 13 10.09 -21.94 26.09
C LYS A 13 9.51 -21.23 27.32
N VAL A 14 8.20 -20.90 27.36
CA VAL A 14 7.29 -21.00 28.55
C VAL A 14 5.84 -21.23 28.06
N SER A 15 4.96 -21.80 28.90
CA SER A 15 3.53 -22.08 28.67
C SER A 15 2.71 -21.75 29.95
N ARG A 16 1.37 -21.77 30.04
CA ARG A 16 0.33 -22.66 29.42
C ARG A 16 -1.09 -22.00 29.46
N GLN A 17 -2.05 -22.68 28.81
CA GLN A 17 -3.51 -22.90 29.09
C GLN A 17 -4.20 -22.15 30.28
N LEU A 18 -5.53 -21.87 30.29
CA LEU A 18 -6.71 -22.74 30.04
C LEU A 18 -7.98 -21.97 29.57
N THR A 19 -9.02 -22.71 29.15
CA THR A 19 -10.41 -22.25 28.82
C THR A 19 -11.45 -23.19 29.49
N PRO A 20 -12.77 -23.17 29.15
CA PRO A 20 -13.88 -22.42 29.76
C PRO A 20 -14.86 -23.36 30.54
N PRO A 21 -16.16 -23.01 30.77
CA PRO A 21 -17.19 -23.41 29.79
C PRO A 21 -18.43 -22.46 29.64
N TRP A 22 -19.36 -22.86 28.76
CA TRP A 22 -20.58 -22.17 28.32
C TRP A 22 -21.78 -22.23 29.28
N VAL A 23 -22.73 -21.28 29.12
CA VAL A 23 -24.19 -21.52 29.27
C VAL A 23 -24.94 -20.78 28.14
N SER A 24 -26.07 -21.31 27.68
CA SER A 24 -26.91 -20.75 26.61
C SER A 24 -28.36 -20.54 27.06
N SER A 25 -29.06 -19.51 26.55
CA SER A 25 -30.49 -19.63 26.15
C SER A 25 -31.10 -18.34 25.55
N ARG A 26 -31.47 -18.44 24.25
CA ARG A 26 -32.60 -17.85 23.49
C ARG A 26 -32.99 -16.33 23.58
N PRO A 27 -33.45 -15.72 22.47
CA PRO A 27 -33.82 -14.30 22.40
C PRO A 27 -35.30 -14.03 22.71
N LEU A 28 -35.59 -12.82 23.20
CA LEU A 28 -36.95 -12.30 23.40
C LEU A 28 -37.19 -11.10 22.47
N ILE A 29 -37.92 -11.32 21.38
CA ILE A 29 -38.44 -10.25 20.52
C ILE A 29 -39.76 -9.75 21.14
N ARG A 30 -39.86 -8.46 21.44
CA ARG A 30 -41.13 -7.78 21.68
C ARG A 30 -41.39 -6.77 20.57
N HIS A 31 -42.41 -7.03 19.76
CA HIS A 31 -42.99 -6.00 18.92
C HIS A 31 -43.76 -5.01 19.80
N ILE A 32 -43.43 -3.72 19.68
CA ILE A 32 -44.26 -2.62 20.18
C ILE A 32 -44.70 -1.83 18.96
N SER A 33 -45.98 -1.96 18.61
CA SER A 33 -46.62 -1.14 17.59
C SER A 33 -47.11 0.17 18.21
N SER A 34 -46.43 1.27 17.91
CA SER A 34 -46.91 2.64 18.21
C SER A 34 -47.56 3.22 16.95
N PRO A 35 -48.65 4.00 17.03
CA PRO A 35 -49.29 4.58 15.85
C PRO A 35 -48.36 5.56 15.12
N ALA A 36 -48.53 5.65 13.80
CA ALA A 36 -47.64 6.40 12.92
C ALA A 36 -47.72 7.91 13.16
N ALA A 37 -46.72 8.47 13.84
CA ALA A 37 -46.37 9.87 13.67
C ALA A 37 -45.83 10.06 12.24
N GLY A 38 -46.33 11.08 11.53
CA GLY A 38 -45.84 11.41 10.20
C GLY A 38 -44.40 11.92 10.28
N PHE A 39 -43.44 11.12 9.80
CA PHE A 39 -42.07 11.56 9.68
C PHE A 39 -41.96 12.61 8.56
N PRO A 40 -41.37 13.79 8.80
CA PRO A 40 -41.05 14.72 7.73
C PRO A 40 -40.04 14.06 6.76
N PRO A 41 -40.01 14.47 5.47
CA PRO A 41 -39.09 13.89 4.50
C PRO A 41 -37.63 14.10 4.94
N LEU A 42 -36.77 13.12 4.61
CA LEU A 42 -35.32 13.05 4.90
C LEU A 42 -34.45 14.22 4.37
N GLN A 43 -35.09 15.27 3.83
CA GLN A 43 -34.49 16.45 3.19
C GLN A 43 -34.82 17.75 3.95
N THR A 44 -35.77 17.71 4.88
CA THR A 44 -36.10 18.83 5.78
C THR A 44 -35.46 18.58 7.14
N TYR A 45 -34.46 19.39 7.47
CA TYR A 45 -33.91 19.46 8.83
C TYR A 45 -34.94 20.04 9.80
N THR A 46 -34.95 19.57 11.04
CA THR A 46 -35.60 20.30 12.15
C THR A 46 -34.86 21.61 12.43
N GLU A 47 -35.50 22.55 13.15
CA GLU A 47 -34.84 23.79 13.55
C GLU A 47 -33.58 23.52 14.39
N GLU A 48 -33.62 22.52 15.28
CA GLU A 48 -32.47 22.08 16.09
C GLU A 48 -31.32 21.52 15.22
N GLU A 49 -31.64 20.70 14.21
CA GLU A 49 -30.64 20.16 13.28
C GLU A 49 -30.03 21.25 12.39
N ALA A 50 -30.83 22.23 11.94
CA ALA A 50 -30.36 23.38 11.19
C ALA A 50 -29.44 24.26 12.05
N MET A 51 -29.84 24.57 13.29
CA MET A 51 -29.01 25.31 14.25
C MET A 51 -27.71 24.58 14.57
N MET A 52 -27.74 23.24 14.72
CA MET A 52 -26.54 22.44 14.96
C MET A 52 -25.62 22.42 13.74
N ARG A 53 -26.16 22.24 12.53
CA ARG A 53 -25.40 22.31 11.27
C ARG A 53 -24.72 23.66 11.12
N ASP A 54 -25.44 24.75 11.35
CA ASP A 54 -24.92 26.11 11.18
C ASP A 54 -23.91 26.47 12.27
N SER A 55 -24.08 25.96 13.49
CA SER A 55 -23.08 26.05 14.57
C SER A 55 -21.80 25.28 14.25
N VAL A 56 -21.91 24.06 13.70
CA VAL A 56 -20.76 23.26 13.25
C VAL A 56 -20.03 23.95 12.09
N LYS A 57 -20.78 24.48 11.11
CA LYS A 57 -20.21 25.26 10.00
C LYS A 57 -19.46 26.49 10.50
N LYS A 58 -20.09 27.29 11.36
CA LYS A 58 -19.46 28.48 11.97
C LYS A 58 -18.19 28.12 12.76
N TYR A 59 -18.21 27.04 13.54
CA TYR A 59 -17.02 26.57 14.25
C TYR A 59 -15.91 26.11 13.29
N ALA A 60 -16.25 25.43 12.20
CA ALA A 60 -15.29 25.04 11.18
C ALA A 60 -14.65 26.26 10.49
N GLU A 61 -15.44 27.28 10.14
CA GLU A 61 -14.99 28.50 9.45
C GLU A 61 -14.22 29.46 10.38
N GLU A 62 -14.70 29.72 11.59
CA GLU A 62 -14.09 30.70 12.51
C GLU A 62 -12.95 30.13 13.37
N ARG A 63 -12.96 28.84 13.69
CA ARG A 63 -11.95 28.20 14.54
C ARG A 63 -11.03 27.28 13.76
N ILE A 64 -11.58 26.29 13.05
CA ILE A 64 -10.75 25.25 12.43
C ILE A 64 -9.95 25.83 11.25
N ALA A 65 -10.58 26.52 10.30
CA ALA A 65 -9.91 26.99 9.09
C ALA A 65 -8.70 27.92 9.35
N PRO A 66 -8.74 28.90 10.28
CA PRO A 66 -7.56 29.71 10.61
C PRO A 66 -6.44 28.91 11.28
N PHE A 67 -6.76 27.92 12.12
CA PHE A 67 -5.75 27.03 12.70
C PHE A 67 -5.13 26.11 11.64
N VAL A 68 -5.92 25.60 10.70
CA VAL A 68 -5.42 24.80 9.56
C VAL A 68 -4.54 25.66 8.65
N SER A 69 -4.97 26.86 8.24
CA SER A 69 -4.15 27.79 7.44
C SER A 69 -2.82 28.09 8.14
N LYS A 70 -2.86 28.41 9.45
CA LYS A 70 -1.65 28.69 10.23
C LYS A 70 -0.76 27.45 10.44
N MET A 71 -1.34 26.25 10.52
CA MET A 71 -0.56 25.01 10.50
C MET A 71 0.10 24.80 9.14
N ASP A 72 -0.63 24.96 8.05
CA ASP A 72 -0.13 24.77 6.68
C ASP A 72 0.96 25.81 6.33
N GLU A 73 0.77 27.08 6.64
CA GLU A 73 1.76 28.16 6.49
C GLU A 73 3.07 27.86 7.24
N ASN A 74 2.98 27.32 8.46
CA ASN A 74 4.15 26.94 9.27
C ASN A 74 4.67 25.52 8.97
N SER A 75 3.95 24.71 8.19
CA SER A 75 4.30 23.30 7.86
C SER A 75 5.38 23.16 6.79
N GLY A 76 6.01 24.26 6.37
CA GLY A 76 7.07 24.24 5.38
C GLY A 76 8.20 23.28 5.78
N TYR A 77 8.47 22.28 4.94
CA TYR A 77 9.52 21.27 5.11
C TYR A 77 10.98 21.80 5.11
N LYS A 78 11.17 23.10 5.36
CA LYS A 78 12.45 23.80 5.41
C LYS A 78 13.12 23.52 6.75
N GLY A 79 14.39 23.12 6.74
CA GLY A 79 15.16 22.86 7.97
C GLY A 79 15.38 21.38 8.32
N ILE A 80 14.70 20.45 7.64
CA ILE A 80 15.03 19.02 7.74
C ILE A 80 16.44 18.82 7.17
N THR A 81 17.34 18.19 7.92
CA THR A 81 18.70 17.85 7.49
C THR A 81 18.86 16.34 7.41
N CYS A 82 19.55 15.84 6.37
CA CYS A 82 19.80 14.41 6.21
C CYS A 82 21.21 14.08 6.72
N PHE A 83 21.35 12.95 7.42
CA PHE A 83 22.59 12.54 8.07
C PHE A 83 22.94 11.10 7.71
N ILE A 84 24.24 10.83 7.51
CA ILE A 84 24.80 9.49 7.39
C ILE A 84 25.19 9.03 8.79
N VAL A 85 24.55 7.97 9.27
CA VAL A 85 24.80 7.37 10.59
C VAL A 85 25.21 5.92 10.40
N ASP A 86 26.40 5.56 10.87
CA ASP A 86 26.90 4.18 10.78
C ASP A 86 26.12 3.27 11.72
N ARG A 87 25.93 2.02 11.30
CA ARG A 87 25.09 1.02 12.00
C ARG A 87 25.45 0.86 13.48
N ASP A 88 26.74 0.91 13.78
CA ASP A 88 27.30 0.61 15.10
C ASP A 88 27.64 1.91 15.89
N THR A 89 27.06 3.04 15.49
CA THR A 89 27.19 4.32 16.21
C THR A 89 26.57 4.20 17.61
N GLU A 90 27.29 4.68 18.63
CA GLU A 90 26.80 4.72 20.01
C GLU A 90 25.44 5.45 20.11
N GLY A 91 24.49 4.85 20.82
CA GLY A 91 23.11 5.35 20.95
C GLY A 91 22.14 4.92 19.84
N LEU A 92 22.61 4.30 18.75
CA LEU A 92 21.73 3.76 17.72
C LEU A 92 21.25 2.35 18.10
N HIS A 93 19.95 2.21 18.34
CA HIS A 93 19.33 0.95 18.70
C HIS A 93 18.41 0.43 17.59
N ILE A 94 18.73 -0.74 17.05
CA ILE A 94 17.91 -1.43 16.05
C ILE A 94 16.90 -2.33 16.77
N GLY A 95 15.61 -2.02 16.61
CA GLY A 95 14.51 -2.77 17.17
C GLY A 95 14.32 -4.17 16.56
N LYS A 96 13.40 -4.93 17.15
CA LYS A 96 13.02 -6.26 16.66
C LYS A 96 12.47 -6.18 15.22
N LYS A 97 12.72 -7.21 14.42
CA LYS A 97 12.15 -7.37 13.07
C LYS A 97 10.64 -7.62 13.14
N GLU A 98 9.89 -6.84 12.36
CA GLU A 98 8.44 -6.92 12.23
C GLU A 98 7.96 -8.23 11.59
N ASN A 99 6.88 -8.80 12.16
CA ASN A 99 6.23 -10.01 11.63
C ASN A 99 5.18 -9.66 10.58
N LYS A 100 5.65 -9.31 9.38
CA LYS A 100 4.83 -8.84 8.25
C LYS A 100 4.04 -9.96 7.55
N LEU A 101 2.92 -9.58 6.91
CA LEU A 101 2.17 -10.42 5.97
C LEU A 101 3.04 -10.90 4.80
N GLY A 102 3.65 -9.94 4.09
CA GLY A 102 4.47 -10.13 2.90
C GLY A 102 5.91 -9.63 3.05
N LEU A 103 6.71 -9.87 2.00
CA LEU A 103 8.14 -9.54 1.92
C LEU A 103 8.93 -10.00 3.16
N ARG A 104 8.58 -11.17 3.70
CA ARG A 104 9.08 -11.68 5.00
C ARG A 104 10.59 -11.94 5.03
N ALA A 105 11.22 -12.09 3.86
CA ALA A 105 12.68 -12.11 3.71
C ALA A 105 13.31 -10.78 4.16
N SER A 106 12.75 -9.63 3.76
CA SER A 106 13.25 -8.31 4.14
C SER A 106 13.12 -8.02 5.63
N SER A 107 14.15 -7.40 6.21
CA SER A 107 14.07 -6.77 7.53
C SER A 107 13.26 -5.48 7.47
N THR A 108 12.40 -5.29 8.47
CA THR A 108 11.75 -4.02 8.78
C THR A 108 11.79 -3.93 10.29
N CYS A 109 12.42 -2.89 10.83
CA CYS A 109 12.68 -2.73 12.25
C CYS A 109 12.47 -1.25 12.58
N ALA A 110 12.00 -0.95 13.78
CA ALA A 110 12.13 0.40 14.33
C ALA A 110 13.62 0.74 14.54
N LEU A 111 13.97 2.01 14.40
CA LEU A 111 15.26 2.56 14.80
C LEU A 111 15.01 3.58 15.91
N ALA A 112 15.70 3.44 17.03
CA ALA A 112 15.70 4.41 18.11
C ALA A 112 17.09 5.06 18.21
N PHE A 113 17.11 6.37 18.41
CA PHE A 113 18.31 7.19 18.48
C PHE A 113 18.35 7.83 19.87
N ASP A 114 19.17 7.29 20.76
CA ASP A 114 19.39 7.83 22.11
C ASP A 114 20.72 8.58 22.14
N ASN A 115 20.67 9.91 22.19
CA ASN A 115 21.86 10.79 22.27
C ASN A 115 22.95 10.52 21.20
N VAL A 116 22.55 10.01 20.03
CA VAL A 116 23.44 9.68 18.90
C VAL A 116 24.20 10.92 18.44
N LYS A 117 25.53 10.85 18.51
CA LYS A 117 26.42 11.94 18.08
C LYS A 117 26.82 11.75 16.62
N VAL A 118 26.54 12.76 15.80
CA VAL A 118 26.86 12.77 14.37
C VAL A 118 27.77 13.97 14.08
N SER A 119 28.84 13.74 13.32
CA SER A 119 29.77 14.80 12.90
C SER A 119 29.17 15.61 11.75
N GLU A 120 29.47 16.92 11.66
CA GLU A 120 29.01 17.79 10.57
C GLU A 120 29.39 17.26 9.17
N LYS A 121 30.55 16.60 9.04
CA LYS A 121 30.99 15.96 7.80
C LYS A 121 30.08 14.82 7.31
N ASN A 122 29.18 14.32 8.16
CA ASN A 122 28.21 13.28 7.84
C ASN A 122 26.84 13.87 7.41
N VAL A 123 26.70 15.19 7.29
CA VAL A 123 25.52 15.80 6.64
C VAL A 123 25.52 15.40 5.17
N LEU A 124 24.41 14.82 4.71
CA LEU A 124 24.21 14.50 3.30
C LEU A 124 23.72 15.75 2.56
N GLY A 125 24.62 16.39 1.82
CA GLY A 125 24.32 17.63 1.08
C GLY A 125 24.33 18.86 1.98
N GLU A 126 23.32 19.70 1.86
CA GLU A 126 23.21 20.98 2.58
C GLU A 126 22.28 20.87 3.80
N VAL A 127 22.63 21.60 4.86
CA VAL A 127 21.79 21.77 6.05
C VAL A 127 20.42 22.36 5.65
N GLY A 128 19.35 21.75 6.15
CA GLY A 128 17.98 22.16 5.87
C GLY A 128 17.38 21.72 4.53
N GLN A 129 18.16 21.03 3.66
CA GLN A 129 17.71 20.52 2.35
C GLN A 129 17.34 19.03 2.36
N GLY A 130 17.36 18.35 3.51
CA GLY A 130 17.11 16.92 3.66
C GLY A 130 15.78 16.44 3.07
N TYR A 131 14.72 17.24 3.16
CA TYR A 131 13.42 16.91 2.53
C TYR A 131 13.52 16.83 1.00
N LYS A 132 14.25 17.76 0.36
CA LYS A 132 14.49 17.79 -1.10
C LYS A 132 15.20 16.52 -1.57
N TYR A 133 16.18 16.05 -0.80
CA TYR A 133 16.88 14.80 -1.11
C TYR A 133 15.97 13.58 -0.92
N ALA A 134 15.24 13.50 0.20
CA ALA A 134 14.32 12.39 0.48
C ALA A 134 13.21 12.27 -0.59
N ILE A 135 12.55 13.37 -0.96
CA ILE A 135 11.48 13.34 -1.97
C ILE A 135 12.03 13.05 -3.38
N GLY A 136 13.25 13.53 -3.70
CA GLY A 136 13.94 13.19 -4.94
C GLY A 136 14.17 11.68 -5.08
N MET A 137 14.74 11.05 -4.05
CA MET A 137 14.95 9.60 -4.02
C MET A 137 13.63 8.81 -4.11
N LEU A 138 12.58 9.24 -3.42
CA LEU A 138 11.26 8.60 -3.47
C LEU A 138 10.58 8.74 -4.85
N ASN A 139 10.81 9.83 -5.59
CA ASN A 139 10.28 9.97 -6.94
C ASN A 139 10.89 8.95 -7.91
N GLU A 140 12.19 8.67 -7.79
CA GLU A 140 12.85 7.60 -8.56
C GLU A 140 12.47 6.19 -8.04
N GLY A 141 12.38 6.02 -6.72
CA GLY A 141 12.01 4.76 -6.05
C GLY A 141 10.66 4.18 -6.51
N ARG A 142 9.67 5.05 -6.82
CA ARG A 142 8.38 4.65 -7.41
C ARG A 142 8.51 3.79 -8.67
N ILE A 143 9.49 4.07 -9.53
CA ILE A 143 9.76 3.27 -10.75
C ILE A 143 10.25 1.87 -10.37
N GLY A 144 11.12 1.79 -9.35
CA GLY A 144 11.59 0.52 -8.78
C GLY A 144 10.46 -0.31 -8.16
N ILE A 145 9.53 0.32 -7.43
CA ILE A 145 8.34 -0.35 -6.90
C ILE A 145 7.42 -0.83 -8.03
N ALA A 146 7.25 -0.03 -9.09
CA ALA A 146 6.44 -0.43 -10.25
C ALA A 146 7.02 -1.68 -10.94
N ALA A 147 8.33 -1.70 -11.17
CA ALA A 147 9.04 -2.86 -11.72
C ALA A 147 8.96 -4.10 -10.81
N GLN A 148 9.06 -3.91 -9.49
CA GLN A 148 8.90 -5.00 -8.51
C GLN A 148 7.48 -5.59 -8.55
N MET A 149 6.43 -4.76 -8.56
CA MET A 149 5.05 -5.23 -8.63
C MET A 149 4.75 -5.94 -9.96
N LEU A 150 5.26 -5.42 -11.07
CA LEU A 150 5.18 -6.06 -12.38
C LEU A 150 5.84 -7.44 -12.39
N GLY A 151 7.09 -7.54 -11.92
CA GLY A 151 7.83 -8.81 -11.87
C GLY A 151 7.18 -9.86 -10.96
N LEU A 152 6.66 -9.41 -9.81
CA LEU A 152 5.89 -10.24 -8.88
C LEU A 152 4.62 -10.78 -9.56
N ALA A 153 3.85 -9.91 -10.20
CA ALA A 153 2.59 -10.27 -10.85
C ALA A 153 2.81 -11.20 -12.04
N GLN A 154 3.80 -10.93 -12.88
CA GLN A 154 4.20 -11.78 -14.00
C GLN A 154 4.64 -13.16 -13.52
N GLY A 155 5.52 -13.24 -12.50
CA GLY A 155 5.95 -14.53 -11.94
C GLY A 155 4.80 -15.36 -11.38
N CYS A 156 3.81 -14.72 -10.73
CA CYS A 156 2.59 -15.39 -10.29
C CYS A 156 1.79 -15.97 -11.46
N PHE A 157 1.55 -15.15 -12.49
CA PHE A 157 0.83 -15.52 -13.72
C PHE A 157 1.51 -16.69 -14.45
N ASP A 158 2.84 -16.64 -14.59
CA ASP A 158 3.65 -17.64 -15.26
C ASP A 158 3.67 -19.00 -14.53
N HIS A 159 3.49 -19.02 -13.21
CA HIS A 159 3.27 -20.26 -12.46
C HIS A 159 1.84 -20.80 -12.61
N THR A 160 0.83 -19.94 -12.68
CA THR A 160 -0.59 -20.37 -12.70
C THR A 160 -1.08 -20.77 -14.09
N VAL A 161 -0.72 -20.06 -15.17
CA VAL A 161 -1.23 -20.40 -16.52
C VAL A 161 -0.89 -21.84 -16.94
N PRO A 162 0.34 -22.37 -16.74
CA PRO A 162 0.65 -23.77 -17.00
C PRO A 162 -0.25 -24.75 -16.22
N TYR A 163 -0.55 -24.47 -14.95
CA TYR A 163 -1.47 -25.29 -14.15
C TYR A 163 -2.88 -25.35 -14.77
N THR A 164 -3.43 -24.21 -15.24
CA THR A 164 -4.76 -24.21 -15.89
C THR A 164 -4.78 -25.01 -17.21
N LYS A 165 -3.62 -25.17 -17.86
CA LYS A 165 -3.42 -25.99 -19.06
C LYS A 165 -3.10 -27.47 -18.76
N GLN A 166 -2.91 -27.85 -17.50
CA GLN A 166 -2.71 -29.23 -17.06
C GLN A 166 -3.95 -29.79 -16.33
N ARG A 167 -4.61 -28.97 -15.52
CA ARG A 167 -5.76 -29.36 -14.71
C ARG A 167 -7.00 -29.58 -15.59
N VAL A 168 -7.58 -30.79 -15.53
CA VAL A 168 -8.81 -31.16 -16.23
C VAL A 168 -10.00 -31.18 -15.28
N GLN A 169 -11.12 -30.59 -15.69
CA GLN A 169 -12.44 -30.65 -15.03
C GLN A 169 -13.55 -30.66 -16.10
N PHE A 170 -14.66 -31.36 -15.83
CA PHE A 170 -15.77 -31.54 -16.78
C PHE A 170 -15.31 -31.98 -18.18
N GLY A 171 -14.34 -32.91 -18.24
CA GLY A 171 -13.84 -33.50 -19.48
C GLY A 171 -12.84 -32.66 -20.30
N LYS A 172 -12.51 -31.43 -19.89
CA LYS A 172 -11.52 -30.58 -20.61
C LYS A 172 -10.59 -29.80 -19.66
N ARG A 173 -9.53 -29.18 -20.19
CA ARG A 173 -8.60 -28.39 -19.36
C ARG A 173 -9.32 -27.14 -18.83
N ILE A 174 -8.95 -26.65 -17.65
CA ILE A 174 -9.50 -25.41 -17.09
C ILE A 174 -9.27 -24.22 -18.05
N PHE A 175 -8.14 -24.19 -18.77
CA PHE A 175 -7.86 -23.20 -19.81
C PHE A 175 -8.84 -23.26 -21.01
N ASP A 176 -9.53 -24.37 -21.27
CA ASP A 176 -10.43 -24.53 -22.42
C ASP A 176 -11.87 -24.06 -22.13
N PHE A 177 -12.11 -23.42 -20.99
CA PHE A 177 -13.37 -22.72 -20.70
C PHE A 177 -13.24 -21.25 -21.12
N GLN A 178 -14.13 -20.78 -21.99
CA GLN A 178 -14.12 -19.40 -22.50
C GLN A 178 -14.06 -18.34 -21.37
N ALA A 179 -14.81 -18.54 -20.29
CA ALA A 179 -14.80 -17.67 -19.12
C ALA A 179 -13.43 -17.61 -18.39
N MET A 180 -12.61 -18.67 -18.49
CA MET A 180 -11.22 -18.65 -18.01
C MET A 180 -10.31 -17.92 -18.99
N GLN A 181 -10.46 -18.17 -20.29
CA GLN A 181 -9.68 -17.50 -21.34
C GLN A 181 -9.87 -15.97 -21.31
N HIS A 182 -11.10 -15.50 -21.12
CA HIS A 182 -11.41 -14.07 -20.99
C HIS A 182 -10.72 -13.46 -19.76
N GLN A 183 -10.75 -14.13 -18.61
CA GLN A 183 -10.08 -13.67 -17.38
C GLN A 183 -8.55 -13.64 -17.52
N ILE A 184 -7.96 -14.70 -18.08
CA ILE A 184 -6.51 -14.81 -18.31
C ILE A 184 -6.05 -13.74 -19.29
N SER A 185 -6.78 -13.53 -20.39
CA SER A 185 -6.48 -12.50 -21.40
C SER A 185 -6.61 -11.09 -20.83
N HIS A 186 -7.65 -10.82 -20.03
CA HIS A 186 -7.78 -9.54 -19.34
C HIS A 186 -6.56 -9.25 -18.45
N VAL A 187 -6.18 -10.18 -17.59
CA VAL A 187 -5.01 -10.01 -16.70
C VAL A 187 -3.71 -9.87 -17.49
N ALA A 188 -3.51 -10.63 -18.58
CA ALA A 188 -2.34 -10.51 -19.45
C ALA A 188 -2.22 -9.10 -20.07
N THR A 189 -3.33 -8.54 -20.57
CA THR A 189 -3.36 -7.17 -21.10
C THR A 189 -3.03 -6.13 -20.03
N GLN A 190 -3.54 -6.30 -18.80
CA GLN A 190 -3.23 -5.39 -17.69
C GLN A 190 -1.74 -5.45 -17.27
N LEU A 191 -1.13 -6.64 -17.31
CA LEU A 191 0.32 -6.81 -17.09
C LEU A 191 1.15 -6.09 -18.16
N GLU A 192 0.75 -6.18 -19.43
CA GLU A 192 1.43 -5.45 -20.51
C GLU A 192 1.26 -3.93 -20.38
N ALA A 193 0.06 -3.44 -20.07
CA ALA A 193 -0.15 -2.02 -19.80
C ALA A 193 0.72 -1.51 -18.62
N ALA A 194 0.84 -2.30 -17.54
CA ALA A 194 1.71 -1.96 -16.41
C ALA A 194 3.21 -1.97 -16.79
N ARG A 195 3.63 -2.88 -17.67
CA ARG A 195 4.98 -2.95 -18.25
C ARG A 195 5.31 -1.70 -19.06
N LEU A 196 4.42 -1.30 -19.97
CA LEU A 196 4.60 -0.12 -20.80
C LEU A 196 4.66 1.17 -19.97
N LEU A 197 3.78 1.34 -18.97
CA LEU A 197 3.84 2.48 -18.04
C LEU A 197 5.17 2.53 -17.28
N THR A 198 5.62 1.39 -16.74
CA THR A 198 6.87 1.27 -15.97
C THR A 198 8.08 1.63 -16.82
N TYR A 199 8.21 1.06 -18.02
CA TYR A 199 9.33 1.37 -18.91
C TYR A 199 9.27 2.78 -19.50
N ASN A 200 8.07 3.34 -19.73
CA ASN A 200 7.97 4.74 -20.16
C ASN A 200 8.47 5.71 -19.06
N ALA A 201 8.09 5.49 -17.80
CA ALA A 201 8.60 6.29 -16.68
C ALA A 201 10.13 6.18 -16.54
N ALA A 202 10.68 4.96 -16.66
CA ALA A 202 12.13 4.74 -16.64
C ALA A 202 12.85 5.48 -17.80
N ARG A 203 12.33 5.36 -19.02
CA ARG A 203 12.87 6.03 -20.22
C ARG A 203 12.84 7.56 -20.09
N LEU A 204 11.77 8.12 -19.52
CA LEU A 204 11.67 9.57 -19.30
C LEU A 204 12.72 10.05 -18.28
N ARG A 205 12.87 9.32 -17.16
CA ARG A 205 13.91 9.60 -16.15
C ARG A 205 15.30 9.53 -16.78
N GLU A 206 15.61 8.48 -17.54
CA GLU A 206 16.92 8.29 -18.17
C GLU A 206 17.24 9.39 -19.19
N ALA A 207 16.24 9.84 -19.95
CA ALA A 207 16.36 10.95 -20.90
C ALA A 207 16.36 12.35 -20.23
N GLY A 208 16.41 12.45 -18.90
CA GLY A 208 16.37 13.73 -18.17
C GLY A 208 15.07 14.52 -18.35
N ARG A 209 13.97 13.86 -18.76
CA ARG A 209 12.66 14.48 -18.98
C ARG A 209 11.85 14.48 -17.68
N PRO A 210 10.85 15.37 -17.52
CA PRO A 210 9.84 15.22 -16.49
C PRO A 210 9.22 13.82 -16.54
N PHE A 211 9.17 13.14 -15.38
CA PHE A 211 8.77 11.74 -15.27
C PHE A 211 7.91 11.43 -14.03
N ILE A 212 7.70 12.41 -13.14
CA ILE A 212 7.12 12.16 -11.80
C ILE A 212 5.66 11.72 -11.90
N LYS A 213 4.89 12.34 -12.81
CA LYS A 213 3.51 11.96 -13.12
C LYS A 213 3.43 10.51 -13.60
N GLU A 214 4.29 10.13 -14.56
CA GLU A 214 4.36 8.80 -15.15
C GLU A 214 4.85 7.75 -14.16
N ALA A 215 5.81 8.08 -13.28
CA ALA A 215 6.26 7.21 -12.21
C ALA A 215 5.15 6.94 -11.17
N CYS A 216 4.37 7.97 -10.81
CA CYS A 216 3.18 7.78 -9.97
C CYS A 216 2.14 6.89 -10.65
N MET A 217 1.83 7.14 -11.94
CA MET A 217 0.90 6.31 -12.72
C MET A 217 1.36 4.85 -12.78
N ALA A 218 2.64 4.61 -13.11
CA ALA A 218 3.21 3.28 -13.18
C ALA A 218 3.15 2.55 -11.83
N LYS A 219 3.57 3.20 -10.73
CA LYS A 219 3.60 2.62 -9.38
C LYS A 219 2.20 2.29 -8.88
N TYR A 220 1.26 3.21 -9.03
CA TYR A 220 -0.16 2.97 -8.72
C TYR A 220 -0.70 1.78 -9.51
N PHE A 221 -0.66 1.85 -10.83
CA PHE A 221 -1.33 0.90 -11.71
C PHE A 221 -0.75 -0.51 -11.57
N SER A 222 0.58 -0.65 -11.56
CA SER A 222 1.24 -1.95 -11.33
C SER A 222 0.90 -2.58 -9.98
N SER A 223 0.66 -1.79 -8.92
CA SER A 223 0.32 -2.30 -7.58
C SER A 223 -1.10 -2.86 -7.54
N GLU A 224 -2.05 -2.19 -8.20
CA GLU A 224 -3.43 -2.68 -8.34
C GLU A 224 -3.47 -3.92 -9.26
N VAL A 225 -2.76 -3.89 -10.40
CA VAL A 225 -2.63 -5.03 -11.32
C VAL A 225 -1.98 -6.23 -10.63
N ALA A 226 -0.97 -6.04 -9.77
CA ALA A 226 -0.38 -7.13 -8.99
C ALA A 226 -1.38 -7.74 -7.98
N THR A 227 -2.20 -6.91 -7.35
CA THR A 227 -3.27 -7.38 -6.44
C THR A 227 -4.34 -8.16 -7.19
N LEU A 228 -4.81 -7.65 -8.34
CA LEU A 228 -5.75 -8.34 -9.22
C LEU A 228 -5.20 -9.68 -9.72
N THR A 229 -3.99 -9.66 -10.29
CA THR A 229 -3.32 -10.83 -10.88
C THR A 229 -3.15 -11.93 -9.85
N THR A 230 -2.63 -11.60 -8.66
CA THR A 230 -2.37 -12.61 -7.62
C THR A 230 -3.65 -13.18 -7.01
N SER A 231 -4.70 -12.37 -6.80
CA SER A 231 -6.02 -12.87 -6.38
C SER A 231 -6.58 -13.85 -7.41
N LYS A 232 -6.58 -13.45 -8.69
CA LYS A 232 -7.06 -14.30 -9.78
C LYS A 232 -6.24 -15.58 -9.94
N CYS A 233 -4.93 -15.53 -9.73
CA CYS A 233 -4.09 -16.72 -9.75
C CYS A 233 -4.44 -17.72 -8.63
N ILE A 234 -4.80 -17.25 -7.42
CA ILE A 234 -5.33 -18.12 -6.36
C ILE A 234 -6.66 -18.75 -6.82
N GLU A 235 -7.60 -17.92 -7.28
CA GLU A 235 -8.93 -18.36 -7.73
C GLU A 235 -8.85 -19.42 -8.84
N TRP A 236 -8.01 -19.21 -9.85
CA TRP A 236 -7.82 -20.14 -10.98
C TRP A 236 -7.13 -21.45 -10.59
N MET A 237 -6.32 -21.46 -9.53
CA MET A 237 -5.74 -22.68 -8.98
C MET A 237 -6.67 -23.39 -7.98
N GLY A 238 -7.69 -22.70 -7.47
CA GLY A 238 -8.61 -23.21 -6.47
C GLY A 238 -7.91 -23.51 -5.14
N GLY A 239 -8.33 -24.58 -4.46
CA GLY A 239 -7.81 -24.92 -3.12
C GLY A 239 -6.29 -24.99 -3.04
N VAL A 240 -5.61 -25.54 -4.05
CA VAL A 240 -4.13 -25.64 -4.05
C VAL A 240 -3.44 -24.28 -4.19
N GLY A 241 -4.08 -23.27 -4.80
CA GLY A 241 -3.58 -21.89 -4.84
C GLY A 241 -3.56 -21.20 -3.48
N PHE A 242 -4.33 -21.71 -2.52
CA PHE A 242 -4.41 -21.22 -1.14
C PHE A 242 -3.51 -22.02 -0.16
N THR A 243 -2.90 -23.11 -0.62
CA THR A 243 -1.90 -23.88 0.16
C THR A 243 -0.50 -23.31 -0.02
N LYS A 244 0.42 -23.70 0.87
CA LYS A 244 1.84 -23.31 0.80
C LYS A 244 2.70 -24.25 -0.05
N ASP A 245 2.07 -25.26 -0.65
CA ASP A 245 2.72 -26.21 -1.56
C ASP A 245 3.01 -25.55 -2.92
N TYR A 246 2.28 -24.47 -3.23
CA TYR A 246 2.46 -23.63 -4.42
C TYR A 246 2.85 -22.19 -4.01
N PRO A 247 3.64 -21.47 -4.82
CA PRO A 247 4.13 -20.14 -4.45
C PRO A 247 3.06 -19.03 -4.55
N ILE A 248 1.85 -19.33 -5.03
CA ILE A 248 0.82 -18.34 -5.34
C ILE A 248 0.34 -17.56 -4.10
N GLU A 249 0.14 -18.25 -2.96
CA GLU A 249 -0.21 -17.59 -1.69
C GLU A 249 0.86 -16.57 -1.28
N LYS A 250 2.14 -16.87 -1.53
CA LYS A 250 3.26 -15.97 -1.26
C LYS A 250 3.22 -14.75 -2.16
N TYR A 251 2.96 -14.91 -3.45
CA TYR A 251 2.83 -13.77 -4.36
C TYR A 251 1.70 -12.83 -3.89
N TYR A 252 0.53 -13.35 -3.52
CA TYR A 252 -0.58 -12.53 -3.00
C TYR A 252 -0.24 -11.79 -1.69
N ARG A 253 0.39 -12.49 -0.73
CA ARG A 253 0.86 -11.84 0.51
C ARG A 253 1.89 -10.74 0.24
N ASP A 254 2.80 -10.98 -0.70
CA ASP A 254 3.92 -10.08 -1.01
C ASP A 254 3.46 -8.86 -1.84
N CYS A 255 2.42 -8.97 -2.69
CA CYS A 255 1.97 -7.85 -3.52
C CYS A 255 1.27 -6.75 -2.71
N LYS A 256 0.63 -7.10 -1.58
CA LYS A 256 -0.26 -6.18 -0.85
C LYS A 256 0.46 -4.94 -0.30
N ILE A 257 1.78 -5.00 -0.14
CA ILE A 257 2.60 -3.85 0.28
C ILE A 257 2.72 -2.78 -0.82
N GLY A 258 2.56 -3.14 -2.10
CA GLY A 258 2.69 -2.24 -3.24
C GLY A 258 1.73 -1.04 -3.18
N THR A 259 0.50 -1.26 -2.71
CA THR A 259 -0.50 -0.18 -2.55
C THR A 259 -0.26 0.70 -1.30
N ILE A 260 0.77 0.40 -0.49
CA ILE A 260 1.02 1.01 0.83
C ILE A 260 2.33 1.80 0.85
N TYR A 261 3.47 1.14 0.63
CA TYR A 261 4.78 1.78 0.82
C TYR A 261 5.23 2.65 -0.36
N GLU A 262 6.21 3.53 -0.15
CA GLU A 262 6.64 4.58 -1.11
C GLU A 262 5.48 5.45 -1.63
N GLY A 263 4.55 5.76 -0.73
CA GLY A 263 3.31 6.50 -0.97
C GLY A 263 2.16 5.57 -1.33
N THR A 264 1.08 5.62 -0.53
CA THR A 264 -0.14 4.83 -0.75
C THR A 264 -0.78 5.16 -2.11
N THR A 265 -1.69 4.30 -2.60
CA THR A 265 -2.46 4.55 -3.82
C THR A 265 -3.05 5.98 -3.86
N ASN A 266 -3.64 6.46 -2.76
CA ASN A 266 -4.20 7.82 -2.69
C ASN A 266 -3.13 8.92 -2.87
N ILE A 267 -1.94 8.76 -2.28
CA ILE A 267 -0.84 9.73 -2.45
C ILE A 267 -0.35 9.77 -3.90
N GLN A 268 -0.32 8.62 -4.60
CA GLN A 268 -0.01 8.61 -6.04
C GLN A 268 -1.08 9.38 -6.83
N LEU A 269 -2.36 9.12 -6.56
CA LEU A 269 -3.49 9.78 -7.23
C LEU A 269 -3.50 11.30 -6.99
N SER A 270 -3.29 11.77 -5.74
CA SER A 270 -3.16 13.20 -5.44
C SER A 270 -1.96 13.84 -6.15
N THR A 271 -0.85 13.12 -6.27
CA THR A 271 0.33 13.61 -7.00
C THR A 271 0.03 13.72 -8.50
N ILE A 272 -0.61 12.70 -9.10
CA ILE A 272 -1.03 12.71 -10.50
C ILE A 272 -1.98 13.88 -10.78
N ALA A 273 -3.01 14.07 -9.95
CA ALA A 273 -3.96 15.16 -10.09
C ALA A 273 -3.28 16.54 -10.02
N LYS A 274 -2.30 16.72 -9.12
CA LYS A 274 -1.51 17.95 -9.04
C LYS A 274 -0.75 18.26 -10.34
N TYR A 275 -0.07 17.26 -10.91
CA TYR A 275 0.67 17.46 -12.17
C TYR A 275 -0.28 17.73 -13.36
N ILE A 276 -1.46 17.08 -13.37
CA ILE A 276 -2.48 17.36 -14.38
C ILE A 276 -2.97 18.81 -14.27
N GLY A 277 -3.31 19.31 -13.07
CA GLY A 277 -3.72 20.71 -12.88
C GLY A 277 -2.68 21.68 -13.46
N GLN A 278 -1.41 21.51 -13.08
CA GLN A 278 -0.30 22.32 -13.58
C GLN A 278 -0.16 22.31 -15.12
N GLU A 279 -0.50 21.21 -15.79
CA GLU A 279 -0.44 21.09 -17.25
C GLU A 279 -1.57 21.83 -18.00
N TYR A 280 -2.68 22.14 -17.32
CA TYR A 280 -3.85 22.83 -17.90
C TYR A 280 -4.12 24.22 -17.30
N ASP A 281 -3.47 24.56 -16.19
CA ASP A 281 -3.42 25.92 -15.60
C ASP A 281 -2.35 26.82 -16.28
N SER A 282 -1.63 26.30 -17.28
CA SER A 282 -0.50 26.95 -18.01
C SER A 282 -0.92 27.60 -19.33
#